data_AF-J9BQ50-F1
#
_entry.id   AF-J9BQ50-F1
#
_cell.length_a   1.000
_cell.length_b   1.000
_cell.length_c   1.000
_cell.angle_alpha   90.00
_cell.angle_beta   90.00
_cell.angle_gamma   90.00
#
_symmetry.space_group_name_H-M   'P 1'
#
loop_
_entity.id
_entity.type
_entity.pdbx_description
1 polymer ?
#
loop_
_entity_poly.entity_id
_entity_poly.type
_entity_poly.pdbx_seq_one_letter_code
_entity_poly.pdbx_strand_id
1 'polypeptide(L)'
;KSNDSSNRLIVTSIQKMSNINPKHGIAQAEIDLIGKKRIVFIIDECHRSVFGDMLVSIKNTFPRAILFGFTGTPIFEQNAHKEITTETIFG
;
A
#
# COMPACT_ATOMS: atom_id res chain seq x y z
N LYS A 1 15.34 15.67 2.70
CA LYS A 1 14.34 14.80 3.38
C LYS A 1 14.08 15.37 4.76
N SER A 2 12.83 15.66 5.13
CA SER A 2 12.51 16.31 6.41
C SER A 2 12.57 15.31 7.58
N ASN A 3 13.11 15.75 8.72
CA ASN A 3 13.09 15.02 10.00
C ASN A 3 12.05 15.59 10.96
N ASP A 4 11.30 16.61 10.54
CA ASP A 4 10.24 17.19 11.35
C ASP A 4 9.05 16.22 11.44
N SER A 5 8.63 15.97 12.67
CA SER A 5 7.49 15.13 13.02
C SER A 5 6.17 15.58 12.39
N SER A 6 6.04 16.87 12.06
CA SER A 6 4.88 17.46 11.36
C SER A 6 4.75 16.98 9.90
N ASN A 7 5.85 16.55 9.28
CA ASN A 7 5.93 16.18 7.86
C ASN A 7 5.86 14.66 7.64
N ARG A 8 5.12 13.94 8.49
CA ARG A 8 5.02 12.47 8.44
C ARG A 8 3.76 11.93 7.76
N LEU A 9 2.73 12.77 7.59
CA LEU A 9 1.52 12.39 6.90
C LEU A 9 1.66 12.65 5.40
N ILE A 10 1.42 11.61 4.61
CA ILE A 10 1.42 11.70 3.15
C ILE A 10 0.05 11.21 2.68
N VAL A 11 -0.68 12.07 1.97
CA VAL A 11 -1.94 11.70 1.32
C VAL A 11 -1.66 11.52 -0.17
N THR A 12 -1.98 10.35 -0.70
CA THR A 12 -1.72 10.01 -2.10
C THR A 12 -2.70 8.95 -2.59
N SER A 13 -2.72 8.70 -3.89
CA SER A 13 -3.49 7.61 -4.47
C SER A 13 -2.66 6.33 -4.52
N ILE A 14 -3.34 5.18 -4.54
CA ILE A 14 -2.68 3.88 -4.64
C ILE A 14 -1.89 3.72 -5.95
N GLN A 15 -2.35 4.31 -7.06
CA GLN A 15 -1.68 4.27 -8.36
C GLN A 15 -0.34 5.01 -8.30
N LYS A 16 -0.30 6.16 -7.62
CA LYS A 16 0.95 6.91 -7.42
C LYS A 16 1.91 6.13 -6.54
N MET A 17 1.39 5.48 -5.49
CA MET A 17 2.20 4.68 -4.59
C MET A 17 2.72 3.39 -5.25
N SER A 18 1.94 2.74 -6.12
CA SER A 18 2.37 1.54 -6.87
C SER A 18 3.50 1.83 -7.85
N ASN A 19 3.63 3.09 -8.28
CA ASN A 19 4.70 3.55 -9.16
C ASN A 19 6.00 3.89 -8.40
N ILE A 20 6.03 3.82 -7.07
CA ILE A 20 7.25 4.01 -6.30
C ILE A 20 8.11 2.75 -6.40
N ASN A 21 8.76 2.55 -7.54
CA ASN A 21 9.65 1.41 -7.78
C ASN A 21 10.69 1.75 -8.87
N PRO A 22 11.75 0.92 -9.04
CA PRO A 22 12.80 1.18 -10.02
C PRO A 22 12.33 1.24 -11.48
N LYS A 23 11.22 0.57 -11.84
CA LYS A 23 10.68 0.59 -13.20
C LYS A 23 10.16 1.97 -13.60
N HIS A 24 9.83 2.82 -12.63
CA HIS A 24 9.41 4.21 -12.87
C HIS A 24 10.50 5.23 -12.50
N GLY A 25 11.77 4.81 -12.52
CA GLY A 25 12.91 5.73 -12.36
C GLY A 25 13.22 6.13 -10.91
N ILE A 26 12.59 5.51 -9.92
CA ILE A 26 12.94 5.73 -8.51
C ILE A 26 14.12 4.84 -8.15
N ALA A 27 15.25 5.45 -7.76
CA ALA A 27 16.45 4.70 -7.42
C ALA A 27 16.22 3.75 -6.23
N GLN A 28 16.73 2.52 -6.31
CA GLN A 28 16.59 1.53 -5.24
C GLN A 28 17.13 2.06 -3.90
N ALA A 29 18.25 2.78 -3.92
CA ALA A 29 18.82 3.40 -2.72
C ALA A 29 17.86 4.39 -2.01
N GLU A 30 16.99 5.06 -2.76
CA GLU A 30 15.97 5.94 -2.19
C GLU A 30 14.84 5.16 -1.53
N ILE A 31 14.38 4.08 -2.18
CA ILE A 31 13.39 3.15 -1.64
C ILE A 31 13.91 2.52 -0.35
N ASP A 32 15.15 2.04 -0.35
CA ASP A 32 15.79 1.43 0.81
C ASP A 32 15.90 2.41 1.98
N LEU A 33 16.24 3.67 1.70
CA LEU A 33 16.31 4.72 2.71
C LEU A 33 14.94 5.02 3.33
N ILE A 34 13.87 5.02 2.54
CA ILE A 34 12.50 5.17 3.02
C ILE A 34 12.10 3.93 3.83
N GLY A 35 12.37 2.74 3.30
CA GLY A 35 12.04 1.45 3.90
C GLY A 35 12.73 1.19 5.25
N LYS A 36 13.81 1.90 5.59
CA LYS A 36 14.42 1.94 6.93
C LYS A 36 13.53 2.57 8.01
N LYS A 37 12.54 3.37 7.62
CA LYS A 37 11.59 3.98 8.55
C LYS A 37 10.46 3.01 8.90
N ARG A 38 9.78 3.28 10.01
CA ARG A 38 8.49 2.66 10.31
C ARG A 38 7.43 3.27 9.41
N ILE A 39 6.87 2.47 8.51
CA ILE A 39 5.86 2.90 7.54
C ILE A 39 4.53 2.25 7.91
N VAL A 40 3.48 3.06 7.95
CA VAL A 40 2.10 2.61 8.08
C VAL A 40 1.34 3.11 6.86
N PHE A 41 0.72 2.20 6.13
CA PHE A 41 -0.26 2.52 5.10
C PHE A 41 -1.65 2.42 5.69
N ILE A 42 -2.45 3.46 5.48
CA ILE A 42 -3.88 3.47 5.77
C ILE A 42 -4.56 3.58 4.41
N ILE A 43 -5.32 2.55 4.04
CA ILE A 43 -5.98 2.45 2.74
C ILE A 43 -7.47 2.60 2.96
N ASP A 44 -8.04 3.64 2.39
CA ASP A 44 -9.48 3.87 2.38
C ASP A 44 -10.13 3.19 1.17
N GLU A 45 -11.40 2.79 1.32
CA GLU A 45 -12.16 1.98 0.38
C GLU A 45 -11.37 0.80 -0.18
N CYS A 46 -10.73 0.04 0.71
CA CYS A 46 -9.96 -1.14 0.38
C CYS A 46 -10.90 -2.30 0.02
N HIS A 47 -11.67 -2.16 -1.06
CA HIS A 47 -12.51 -3.19 -1.66
C HIS A 47 -12.52 -3.15 -3.19
N ARG A 48 -12.16 -2.01 -3.80
CA ARG A 48 -12.39 -1.76 -5.22
C ARG A 48 -11.09 -1.65 -5.99
N SER A 49 -10.76 -2.66 -6.79
CA SER A 49 -9.70 -2.60 -7.82
C SER A 49 -8.28 -2.27 -7.32
N VAL A 50 -8.10 -1.97 -6.04
CA VAL A 50 -6.84 -1.67 -5.35
C VAL A 50 -6.02 -2.91 -5.09
N PHE A 51 -6.67 -4.07 -4.96
CA PHE A 51 -6.06 -5.28 -4.43
C PHE A 51 -5.22 -6.09 -5.40
N GLY A 52 -5.33 -5.78 -6.70
CA GLY A 52 -4.56 -6.45 -7.74
C GLY A 52 -3.07 -6.08 -7.67
N ASP A 53 -2.45 -5.98 -8.83
CA ASP A 53 -0.99 -5.78 -8.96
C ASP A 53 -0.45 -4.55 -8.23
N MET A 54 -1.28 -3.53 -8.00
CA MET A 54 -0.88 -2.30 -7.29
C MET A 54 -0.52 -2.56 -5.83
N LEU A 55 -1.40 -3.23 -5.07
CA LEU A 55 -1.13 -3.51 -3.66
C LEU A 55 0.06 -4.47 -3.51
N VAL A 56 0.16 -5.45 -4.41
CA VAL A 56 1.31 -6.36 -4.48
C VAL A 56 2.61 -5.59 -4.74
N SER A 57 2.60 -4.64 -5.69
CA SER A 57 3.75 -3.76 -5.96
C SER A 57 4.17 -2.98 -4.71
N ILE A 58 3.21 -2.41 -3.98
CA ILE A 58 3.48 -1.64 -2.75
C ILE A 58 4.07 -2.53 -1.65
N LYS A 59 3.48 -3.71 -1.43
CA LYS A 59 3.97 -4.69 -0.44
C LYS A 59 5.40 -5.15 -0.78
N ASN A 60 5.69 -5.40 -2.06
CA ASN A 60 7.02 -5.79 -2.51
C ASN A 60 8.04 -4.65 -2.39
N THR A 61 7.62 -3.41 -2.60
CA THR A 61 8.47 -2.22 -2.46
C THR A 61 8.82 -1.94 -1.00
N PHE A 62 7.85 -2.08 -0.10
CA PHE A 62 8.01 -1.79 1.32
C PHE A 62 7.58 -2.99 2.19
N PRO A 63 8.36 -4.09 2.21
CA PRO A 63 7.94 -5.35 2.85
C PRO A 63 7.82 -5.27 4.38
N ARG A 64 8.38 -4.24 5.02
CA ARG A 64 8.26 -4.00 6.47
C ARG A 64 7.13 -3.05 6.85
N ALA A 65 6.37 -2.55 5.89
CA ALA A 65 5.27 -1.65 6.17
C ALA A 65 4.10 -2.40 6.82
N ILE A 66 3.40 -1.73 7.73
CA ILE A 66 2.13 -2.21 8.30
C ILE A 66 1.00 -1.62 7.47
N LEU A 67 0.01 -2.43 7.12
CA LEU A 67 -1.14 -2.00 6.32
C LEU A 67 -2.41 -2.10 7.16
N PHE A 68 -3.19 -1.02 7.17
CA PHE A 68 -4.57 -1.01 7.64
C PHE A 68 -5.49 -0.66 6.48
N GLY A 69 -6.59 -1.39 6.37
CA GLY A 69 -7.60 -1.19 5.35
C GLY A 69 -8.94 -0.85 5.98
N PHE A 70 -9.61 0.18 5.44
CA PHE A 70 -10.98 0.55 5.79
C PHE A 70 -11.85 0.42 4.54
N THR A 71 -13.02 -0.18 4.69
CA THR A 71 -13.99 -0.31 3.61
C THR A 71 -15.39 -0.48 4.18
N GLY A 72 -16.40 0.12 3.53
CA GLY A 72 -17.82 -0.14 3.83
C GLY A 72 -18.35 -1.43 3.22
N THR A 73 -17.61 -2.04 2.30
CA THR A 73 -18.03 -3.18 1.48
C THR A 73 -16.93 -4.24 1.43
N PRO A 74 -16.68 -4.96 2.55
CA PRO A 74 -15.69 -6.03 2.59
C PRO A 74 -16.00 -7.14 1.58
N ILE A 75 -14.93 -7.72 1.01
CA ILE A 75 -15.01 -8.90 0.15
C ILE A 75 -14.84 -10.14 1.01
N PHE A 76 -15.89 -10.94 1.04
CA PHE A 76 -15.99 -12.27 1.60
C PHE A 76 -15.99 -13.33 0.50
N GLU A 77 -15.88 -14.60 0.88
CA GLU A 77 -15.95 -15.70 -0.09
C GLU A 77 -17.27 -15.70 -0.89
N GLN A 78 -18.38 -15.28 -0.26
CA GLN A 78 -19.71 -15.30 -0.88
C GLN A 78 -19.91 -14.23 -1.96
N ASN A 79 -19.15 -13.12 -1.91
CA ASN A 79 -19.19 -12.04 -2.91
C ASN A 79 -17.86 -11.88 -3.67
N ALA A 80 -16.94 -12.83 -3.51
CA ALA A 80 -15.67 -12.89 -4.22
C ALA A 80 -15.93 -13.29 -5.69
N HIS A 81 -16.18 -12.30 -6.55
CA HIS A 81 -16.32 -12.49 -7.99
C HIS A 81 -14.95 -12.72 -8.67
N LYS A 82 -14.23 -13.78 -8.24
CA LYS A 82 -12.81 -14.07 -8.55
C LYS A 82 -11.81 -13.09 -7.92
N GLU A 83 -12.25 -12.32 -6.93
CA GLU A 83 -11.41 -11.42 -6.15
C GLU A 83 -10.87 -12.11 -4.90
N ILE A 84 -9.75 -11.63 -4.37
CA ILE A 84 -9.18 -12.13 -3.10
C ILE A 84 -9.99 -11.53 -1.95
N THR A 85 -10.28 -12.31 -0.91
CA THR A 85 -11.04 -11.83 0.26
C THR A 85 -10.26 -10.76 1.02
N THR A 86 -10.98 -9.84 1.67
CA THR A 86 -10.37 -8.77 2.47
C THR A 86 -9.51 -9.33 3.61
N GLU A 87 -9.97 -10.40 4.26
CA GLU A 87 -9.24 -11.14 5.30
C GLU A 87 -7.88 -11.65 4.79
N THR A 88 -7.83 -12.32 3.64
CA THR A 88 -6.58 -12.83 3.06
C THR A 88 -5.53 -11.74 2.83
N ILE A 89 -5.96 -10.50 2.58
CA ILE A 89 -5.07 -9.38 2.26
C ILE A 89 -4.58 -8.61 3.49
N PHE A 90 -5.45 -8.40 4.48
CA PHE A 90 -5.19 -7.54 5.64
C PHE A 90 -5.00 -8.30 6.95
N GLY A 91 -5.35 -9.58 6.99
CA GLY A 91 -5.39 -10.38 8.21
C GLY A 91 -6.79 -10.44 8.80
#